data_AF-A0AAE3W1H4-F1
#
_entry.id   AF-A0AAE3W1H4-F1
#
_cell.length_a   1.000
_cell.length_b   1.000
_cell.length_c   1.000
_cell.angle_alpha   90.00
_cell.angle_beta   90.00
_cell.angle_gamma   90.00
#
_symmetry.space_group_name_H-M   'P 1'
#
loop_
_entity.id
_entity.type
_entity.pdbx_description
1 polymer ?
#
loop_
_entity_poly.entity_id
_entity_poly.type
_entity_poly.pdbx_seq_one_letter_code
_entity_poly.pdbx_strand_id
1 'polypeptide(L)' 'MTSLTTASYTGFDVVLNRDVSWTLGMQLEPDGSWGMGGIGGSCAFTDPTRNYSFAYVTHHLSDSHRVDHLVDTLNELL' A
#
# COMPACT_ATOMS: atom_id res chain seq x y z
N MET A 1 -3.49 16.40 13.50
CA MET A 1 -3.87 15.00 13.23
C MET A 1 -3.36 14.53 11.86
N THR A 2 -2.20 15.04 11.39
CA THR A 2 -1.59 14.76 10.06
C THR A 2 -0.40 13.80 10.12
N SER A 3 0.09 13.51 11.33
CA SER A 3 1.33 12.73 11.54
C SER A 3 1.29 11.28 11.05
N LEU A 4 0.09 10.71 10.80
CA LEU A 4 -0.06 9.33 10.32
C LEU A 4 0.10 9.20 8.81
N THR A 5 -0.09 10.29 8.06
CA THR A 5 -0.06 10.33 6.59
C THR A 5 1.09 11.19 6.05
N THR A 6 1.94 11.73 6.92
CA THR A 6 3.18 12.40 6.53
C THR A 6 4.36 11.43 6.63
N ALA A 7 5.23 11.44 5.62
CA ALA A 7 6.46 10.67 5.64
C ALA A 7 7.33 11.06 6.85
N SER A 8 7.68 10.07 7.66
CA SER A 8 8.68 10.17 8.73
C SER A 8 10.08 9.77 8.24
N TYR A 9 10.14 8.98 7.17
CA TYR A 9 11.36 8.61 6.47
C TYR A 9 11.11 8.52 4.97
N THR A 10 12.08 8.95 4.16
CA THR A 10 12.13 8.73 2.71
C THR A 10 13.56 8.38 2.32
N GLY A 11 13.76 7.25 1.64
CA GLY A 11 15.07 6.80 1.20
C GLY A 11 15.13 5.29 0.97
N PHE A 12 16.35 4.77 0.85
CA PHE A 12 16.60 3.36 0.56
C PHE A 12 16.38 2.47 1.79
N ASP A 13 15.45 1.53 1.70
CA ASP A 13 15.22 0.52 2.72
C ASP A 13 16.15 -0.67 2.49
N VAL A 14 17.05 -0.92 3.45
CA VAL A 14 18.06 -1.99 3.34
C VAL A 14 17.47 -3.40 3.49
N VAL A 15 16.26 -3.54 4.03
CA VAL A 15 15.58 -4.84 4.20
C VAL A 15 14.77 -5.16 2.94
N LEU A 16 14.01 -4.18 2.45
CA LEU A 16 13.22 -4.34 1.21
C LEU A 16 14.05 -4.15 -0.06
N ASN A 17 15.28 -3.63 0.07
CA ASN A 17 16.23 -3.39 -1.01
C ASN A 17 15.65 -2.52 -2.14
N ARG A 18 14.92 -1.45 -1.76
CA ARG A 18 14.30 -0.48 -2.67
C ARG A 18 14.08 0.86 -1.96
N ASP A 19 13.84 1.91 -2.74
CA ASP A 19 13.39 3.19 -2.18
C ASP A 19 11.95 3.12 -1.68
N VAL A 20 11.71 3.75 -0.53
CA VAL A 20 10.41 3.78 0.14
C VAL A 20 10.19 5.12 0.84
N SER A 21 8.93 5.43 1.12
CA SER A 21 8.53 6.44 2.09
C SER A 21 7.70 5.78 3.20
N TRP A 22 8.13 5.92 4.44
CA TRP A 22 7.46 5.38 5.62
C TRP A 22 6.81 6.49 6.43
N THR A 23 5.54 6.32 6.78
CA THR A 23 4.89 7.11 7.86
C THR A 23 5.09 6.40 9.21
N LEU A 24 4.38 6.83 10.25
CA LEU A 24 4.33 6.12 11.54
C LEU A 24 3.45 4.85 11.46
N GLY A 25 3.84 3.90 10.61
CA GLY A 25 3.25 2.55 10.56
C GLY A 25 2.73 2.09 9.19
N MET A 26 2.78 2.94 8.17
CA MET A 26 2.31 2.61 6.80
C MET A 26 3.35 3.04 5.77
N GLN A 27 3.37 2.37 4.62
CA GLN A 27 4.05 2.87 3.44
C GLN A 27 3.21 3.97 2.80
N LEU A 28 3.85 5.04 2.36
CA LEU A 28 3.28 6.12 1.58
C LEU A 28 3.79 6.01 0.15
N GLU A 29 2.88 6.02 -0.82
CA GLU A 29 3.20 5.97 -2.25
C GLU A 29 3.24 7.38 -2.87
N PRO A 30 3.88 7.56 -4.04
CA PRO A 30 4.00 8.86 -4.70
C PRO A 30 2.67 9.54 -5.05
N ASP A 31 1.62 8.75 -5.27
CA ASP A 31 0.26 9.24 -5.56
C ASP A 31 -0.53 9.66 -4.30
N GLY A 32 0.11 9.58 -3.12
CA GLY A 32 -0.49 9.92 -1.83
C GLY A 32 -1.31 8.80 -1.21
N SER A 33 -1.45 7.65 -1.87
CA SER A 33 -2.02 6.46 -1.26
C SER A 33 -1.12 5.94 -0.15
N TRP A 34 -1.72 5.36 0.89
CA TRP A 34 -0.98 4.84 2.03
C TRP A 34 -1.62 3.60 2.60
N GLY A 35 -0.77 2.66 3.05
CA GLY A 35 -1.22 1.37 3.52
C GLY A 35 -0.08 0.43 3.90
N MET A 36 -0.41 -0.85 4.04
CA MET A 36 0.57 -1.88 4.38
C MET A 36 0.26 -3.20 3.66
N GLY A 37 1.31 -3.82 3.14
CA GLY A 37 1.30 -5.19 2.67
C GLY A 37 1.64 -6.17 3.79
N GLY A 38 1.01 -7.35 3.75
CA GLY A 38 1.34 -8.49 4.59
C GLY A 38 2.06 -9.57 3.78
N ILE A 39 3.02 -10.24 4.41
CA ILE A 39 3.66 -11.43 3.83
C ILE A 39 2.57 -12.46 3.50
N GLY A 40 2.57 -12.95 2.26
CA GLY A 40 1.56 -13.89 1.76
C GLY A 40 0.46 -13.27 0.89
N GLY A 41 0.55 -11.97 0.60
CA GLY A 41 -0.28 -11.32 -0.42
C GLY A 41 -1.54 -10.65 0.12
N SER A 42 -1.73 -10.57 1.43
CA SER A 42 -2.76 -9.70 2.02
C SER A 42 -2.32 -8.24 1.98
N CYS A 43 -3.25 -7.29 1.89
CA CYS A 43 -2.92 -5.87 2.03
C CYS A 43 -4.14 -5.07 2.50
N ALA A 44 -3.88 -3.86 2.97
CA ALA A 44 -4.89 -2.82 3.10
C ALA A 44 -4.28 -1.44 2.83
N PHE A 45 -4.99 -0.60 2.08
CA PHE A 45 -4.56 0.77 1.78
C PHE A 45 -5.75 1.70 1.55
N THR A 46 -5.48 3.00 1.53
CA THR A 46 -6.43 4.05 1.14
C THR A 46 -5.84 4.88 0.01
N ASP A 47 -6.63 5.10 -1.04
CA ASP A 47 -6.34 6.03 -2.13
C ASP A 47 -7.20 7.30 -1.97
N PRO A 48 -6.63 8.40 -1.48
CA PRO A 48 -7.37 9.66 -1.31
C PRO A 48 -7.71 10.34 -2.63
N THR A 49 -6.98 10.07 -3.71
CA THR A 49 -7.22 10.65 -5.03
C THR A 49 -8.44 10.03 -5.69
N ARG A 50 -8.61 8.71 -5.56
CA ARG A 50 -9.78 7.97 -6.05
C ARG A 50 -10.90 7.81 -5.02
N ASN A 51 -10.68 8.31 -3.80
CA ASN A 51 -11.65 8.33 -2.71
C ASN A 51 -12.20 6.94 -2.33
N TYR A 52 -11.32 5.93 -2.23
CA TYR A 52 -11.68 4.61 -1.71
C TYR A 52 -10.60 4.01 -0.81
N SER A 53 -11.00 3.03 0.01
CA SER A 53 -10.10 2.16 0.74
C SER A 53 -10.30 0.72 0.29
N PHE A 54 -9.22 -0.05 0.25
CA PHE A 54 -9.21 -1.43 -0.19
C PHE A 54 -8.55 -2.32 0.86
N ALA A 55 -9.10 -3.52 1.05
CA ALA A 55 -8.51 -4.54 1.89
C ALA A 55 -8.70 -5.90 1.23
N TYR A 56 -7.63 -6.69 1.20
CA TYR A 56 -7.62 -8.05 0.69
C TYR A 56 -6.97 -8.99 1.70
N VAL A 57 -7.67 -10.07 2.01
CA VAL A 57 -7.21 -11.12 2.92
C VAL A 57 -7.23 -12.47 2.22
N THR A 58 -6.22 -13.28 2.46
CA THR A 58 -6.09 -14.62 1.89
C THR A 58 -5.63 -15.59 2.98
N HIS A 59 -6.10 -16.83 2.90
CA HIS A 59 -5.67 -17.92 3.78
C HIS A 59 -4.49 -18.72 3.19
N HIS A 60 -4.13 -18.47 1.92
CA HIS A 60 -2.98 -19.06 1.27
C HIS A 60 -1.91 -18.00 1.02
N LEU A 61 -0.68 -18.31 1.42
CA LEU A 61 0.48 -17.49 1.11
C LEU A 61 0.73 -17.51 -0.39
N SER A 62 0.80 -16.32 -0.99
CA SER A 62 1.10 -16.08 -2.39
C SER A 62 1.89 -14.77 -2.54
N ASP A 63 2.27 -14.43 -3.76
CA ASP A 63 2.70 -13.08 -4.15
C ASP A 63 1.52 -12.07 -4.21
N SER A 64 1.81 -10.84 -4.66
CA SER A 64 0.86 -9.73 -4.78
C SER A 64 0.04 -9.72 -6.07
N HIS A 65 0.28 -10.60 -7.04
CA HIS A 65 -0.32 -10.47 -8.38
C HIS A 65 -1.86 -10.47 -8.38
N ARG A 66 -2.47 -11.18 -7.42
CA ARG A 66 -3.94 -11.18 -7.25
C ARG A 66 -4.46 -9.83 -6.79
N VAL A 67 -3.72 -9.14 -5.92
CA VAL A 67 -4.05 -7.78 -5.47
C VAL A 67 -3.89 -6.82 -6.63
N ASP A 68 -2.77 -6.87 -7.35
CA ASP A 68 -2.49 -5.99 -8.48
C ASP A 68 -3.62 -6.05 -9.51
N HIS A 69 -4.05 -7.26 -9.90
CA HIS A 69 -5.16 -7.45 -10.83
C HIS A 69 -6.50 -6.89 -10.31
N LEU A 70 -6.82 -7.08 -9.03
CA LEU A 70 -8.05 -6.55 -8.43
C LEU A 70 -8.06 -5.03 -8.38
N VAL A 71 -6.91 -4.42 -8.03
CA VAL A 71 -6.76 -2.96 -7.95
C VAL A 71 -6.84 -2.34 -9.33
N ASP A 72 -6.19 -2.93 -10.34
CA ASP A 72 -6.29 -2.48 -11.73
C ASP A 72 -7.74 -2.51 -12.22
N THR A 73 -8.44 -3.62 -11.99
CA THR A 73 -9.86 -3.77 -12.37
C THR A 73 -10.74 -2.75 -11.66
N LEU A 74 -10.51 -2.50 -10.37
CA LEU A 74 -11.27 -1.51 -9.61
C LEU A 74 -11.01 -0.09 -10.13
N ASN A 75 -9.77 0.23 -10.47
CA ASN A 75 -9.35 1.53 -10.97
C ASN A 75 -9.88 1.86 -12.38
N GLU A 76 -10.28 0.85 -13.17
CA GLU A 76 -10.98 1.04 -14.45
C GLU A 76 -12.47 1.40 -14.28
N LEU A 77 -13.05 1.13 -13.11
CA LEU A 77 -14.47 1.34 -12.83
C LEU A 77 -14.77 2.64 -12.06
N LEU A 78 -13.73 3.31 -11.53
CA LEU A 78 -13.79 4.54 -10.72
C LEU A 78 -13.17 5.71 -11.47
#